data_AF-K0JY26-F1
#
_entry.id   AF-K0JY26-F1
#
_cell.length_a   1.000
_cell.length_b   1.000
_cell.length_c   1.000
_cell.angle_alpha   90.00
_cell.angle_beta   90.00
_cell.angle_gamma   90.00
#
_symmetry.space_group_name_H-M   'P 1'
#
loop_
_entity.id
_entity.type
_entity.pdbx_description
1 polymer ?
#
loop_
_entity_poly.entity_id
_entity_poly.type
_entity_poly.pdbx_seq_one_letter_code
_entity_poly.pdbx_strand_id
1 'polypeptide(L)'
;MYFSRSSGRFFDDDDLNAVIDRVAARQSLVIYAGAGVTIDRTGLSWPALVENLLSRQKSPAVADAIMKTNTPLQAASVVAKLYADRSVGWETVLVNDIRTLLYGGRAWQQGELARAVVSLAAELVDNGKEFFLTTTNYDEFIQQEVDLLNLGRRVVGLPPVEARVSVIEERDAALGFEVADHTRPGQILHLHGHVPNGGGRQRATVVLSERDYMVAYDRSSAVLEELFRRHSVIVLGSSLTDPPLLRALAATIPEADEDRIRVAVVPLQGMGFPAGAEATVDDVKDSVVDRMSSFGVQAVVPDFYYQVAQLVTEIKICLRRRNPAVPKLPTRPYRQRLGAWWNSWSHESHGTLEQRQHADHDALDAALQRIRTALSVPHGELMKLEIWVRRDPVETGRLWLWASTASLWRNPEMMRYAEIVADSEYESVRAFCAGRPVIYPDDGDTRAGRSDRWLTYLCVPIRLDERSGDLPVGVISLASMRPKSSSKINERHGARIGTVIAEHMRAVAELIIRK
;
A
#
# COMPACT_ATOMS: atom_id res chain seq x y z
N MET A 1 14.70 9.74 12.76
CA MET A 1 15.40 8.97 11.70
C MET A 1 14.42 7.90 11.22
N TYR A 2 14.50 7.40 9.99
CA TYR A 2 13.59 6.32 9.57
C TYR A 2 14.16 4.98 10.00
N PHE A 3 13.28 4.04 10.32
CA PHE A 3 13.61 2.64 10.50
C PHE A 3 14.42 2.09 9.32
N SER A 4 15.43 1.26 9.59
CA SER A 4 16.26 0.61 8.55
C SER A 4 15.72 -0.77 8.18
N ARG A 5 15.87 -1.77 9.07
CA ARG A 5 15.29 -3.12 9.02
C ARG A 5 15.48 -3.86 10.35
N SER A 6 14.73 -4.94 10.59
CA SER A 6 14.99 -5.90 11.67
C SER A 6 16.11 -6.89 11.29
N SER A 7 16.62 -7.63 12.29
CA SER A 7 17.70 -8.61 12.12
C SER A 7 17.25 -9.87 11.35
N GLY A 8 16.00 -10.27 11.54
CA GLY A 8 15.37 -11.38 10.84
C GLY A 8 14.82 -11.00 9.47
N ARG A 9 14.62 -12.00 8.60
CA ARG A 9 13.93 -11.81 7.33
C ARG A 9 12.47 -12.19 7.47
N PHE A 10 11.58 -11.24 7.20
CA PHE A 10 10.15 -11.40 7.43
C PHE A 10 9.54 -12.69 6.86
N PHE A 11 9.81 -13.04 5.59
CA PHE A 11 9.24 -14.25 4.95
C PHE A 11 10.03 -15.55 5.20
N ASP A 12 11.04 -15.51 6.07
CA ASP A 12 11.80 -16.68 6.50
C ASP A 12 11.29 -17.24 7.84
N ASP A 13 10.30 -16.58 8.45
CA ASP A 13 9.74 -16.92 9.75
C ASP A 13 8.68 -18.04 9.65
N ASP A 14 8.90 -19.16 10.33
CA ASP A 14 7.97 -20.29 10.38
C ASP A 14 6.65 -19.92 11.08
N ASP A 15 6.69 -19.04 12.08
CA ASP A 15 5.48 -18.56 12.76
C ASP A 15 4.62 -17.73 11.80
N LEU A 16 5.25 -16.96 10.91
CA LEU A 16 4.54 -16.24 9.85
C LEU A 16 3.84 -17.21 8.89
N ASN A 17 4.53 -18.27 8.46
CA ASN A 17 3.93 -19.29 7.60
C ASN A 17 2.72 -19.96 8.28
N ALA A 18 2.81 -20.25 9.58
CA ALA A 18 1.70 -20.77 10.36
C ALA A 18 0.53 -19.77 10.48
N VAL A 19 0.80 -18.46 10.59
CA VAL A 19 -0.25 -17.42 10.55
C VAL A 19 -0.93 -17.39 9.18
N ILE A 20 -0.16 -17.38 8.09
CA ILE A 20 -0.68 -17.41 6.71
C ILE A 20 -1.62 -18.61 6.53
N ASP A 21 -1.18 -19.79 6.96
CA ASP A 21 -1.97 -21.02 6.86
C ASP A 21 -3.25 -20.97 7.68
N ARG A 22 -3.19 -20.47 8.93
CA ARG A 22 -4.37 -20.33 9.79
C ARG A 22 -5.39 -19.36 9.20
N VAL A 23 -4.96 -18.20 8.71
CA VAL A 23 -5.85 -17.23 8.04
C VAL A 23 -6.48 -17.85 6.79
N ALA A 24 -5.67 -18.46 5.92
CA ALA A 24 -6.17 -19.10 4.71
C ALA A 24 -7.14 -20.26 4.98
N ALA A 25 -7.05 -20.92 6.15
CA ALA A 25 -7.94 -22.01 6.53
C ALA A 25 -9.35 -21.56 6.95
N ARG A 26 -9.57 -20.29 7.33
CA ARG A 26 -10.85 -19.83 7.90
C ARG A 26 -11.99 -19.86 6.88
N GLN A 27 -13.21 -20.15 7.32
CA GLN A 27 -14.40 -20.20 6.44
C GLN A 27 -14.99 -18.81 6.19
N SER A 28 -14.77 -17.87 7.10
CA SER A 28 -15.21 -16.49 6.99
C SER A 28 -14.14 -15.55 7.53
N LEU A 29 -13.91 -14.43 6.83
CA LEU A 29 -12.87 -13.46 7.15
C LEU A 29 -13.38 -12.02 7.06
N VAL A 30 -13.20 -11.26 8.14
CA VAL A 30 -13.37 -9.81 8.15
C VAL A 30 -12.03 -9.16 7.85
N ILE A 31 -11.99 -8.36 6.79
CA ILE A 31 -10.86 -7.54 6.40
C ILE A 31 -11.15 -6.11 6.84
N TYR A 32 -10.52 -5.68 7.94
CA TYR A 32 -10.59 -4.29 8.38
C TYR A 32 -9.48 -3.49 7.69
N ALA A 33 -9.88 -2.54 6.85
CA ALA A 33 -9.00 -1.69 6.06
C ALA A 33 -8.93 -0.25 6.63
N GLY A 34 -7.76 0.16 7.10
CA GLY A 34 -7.50 1.55 7.47
C GLY A 34 -6.97 2.40 6.30
N ALA A 35 -6.62 3.66 6.60
CA ALA A 35 -6.10 4.62 5.61
C ALA A 35 -4.86 4.11 4.87
N GLY A 36 -4.04 3.27 5.52
CA GLY A 36 -2.85 2.66 4.93
C GLY A 36 -3.14 1.72 3.74
N VAL A 37 -4.38 1.24 3.56
CA VAL A 37 -4.73 0.38 2.41
C VAL A 37 -4.75 1.18 1.10
N THR A 38 -5.15 2.45 1.15
CA THR A 38 -5.29 3.33 -0.02
C THR A 38 -4.33 4.53 0.01
N ILE A 39 -3.45 4.62 1.03
CA ILE A 39 -2.46 5.69 1.19
C ILE A 39 -1.52 5.83 0.00
N ASP A 40 -1.30 4.75 -0.75
CA ASP A 40 -0.46 4.81 -1.94
C ASP A 40 -1.08 5.67 -3.04
N ARG A 41 -2.42 5.74 -3.10
CA ARG A 41 -3.16 6.54 -4.10
C ARG A 41 -3.48 7.95 -3.61
N THR A 42 -3.86 8.09 -2.34
CA THR A 42 -4.18 9.41 -1.75
C THR A 42 -2.90 10.16 -1.37
N GLY A 43 -1.88 9.43 -0.91
CA GLY A 43 -0.74 9.97 -0.19
C GLY A 43 -1.13 10.66 1.13
N LEU A 44 -2.27 10.28 1.71
CA LEU A 44 -2.84 10.90 2.90
C LEU A 44 -3.14 9.85 3.97
N SER A 45 -2.51 10.01 5.13
CA SER A 45 -3.04 9.47 6.38
C SER A 45 -4.17 10.37 6.88
N TRP A 46 -4.94 9.89 7.86
CA TRP A 46 -6.01 10.70 8.45
C TRP A 46 -5.48 12.00 9.11
N PRO A 47 -4.38 11.99 9.90
CA PRO A 47 -3.78 13.24 10.39
C PRO A 47 -3.35 14.19 9.27
N ALA A 48 -2.78 13.66 8.18
CA ALA A 48 -2.38 14.48 7.03
C ALA A 48 -3.60 15.09 6.33
N LEU A 49 -4.72 14.38 6.23
CA LEU A 49 -5.97 14.93 5.69
C LEU A 49 -6.45 16.12 6.54
N VAL A 50 -6.49 15.98 7.86
CA VAL A 50 -6.89 17.04 8.79
C VAL A 50 -5.98 18.27 8.65
N GLU A 51 -4.66 18.06 8.63
CA GLU A 51 -3.68 19.13 8.43
C GLU A 51 -3.86 19.88 7.10
N ASN A 52 -4.13 19.15 6.01
CA ASN A 52 -4.38 19.75 4.70
C ASN A 52 -5.68 20.56 4.68
N LEU A 53 -6.73 20.10 5.36
CA LEU A 53 -7.97 20.85 5.52
C LEU A 53 -7.76 22.12 6.36
N LEU A 54 -7.00 22.03 7.46
CA LEU A 54 -6.62 23.21 8.25
C LEU A 54 -5.86 24.23 7.40
N SER A 55 -4.91 23.76 6.58
CA SER A 55 -4.10 24.62 5.71
C SER A 55 -4.89 25.29 4.58
N ARG A 56 -6.10 24.82 4.26
CA ARG A 56 -7.04 25.55 3.39
C ARG A 56 -7.75 26.70 4.11
N GLN A 57 -7.84 26.62 5.44
CA GLN A 57 -8.59 27.56 6.27
C GLN A 57 -7.69 28.57 6.99
N LYS A 58 -6.43 28.20 7.26
CA LYS A 58 -5.43 28.94 8.02
C LYS A 58 -4.07 28.87 7.31
N SER A 59 -3.11 29.71 7.72
CA SER A 59 -1.75 29.61 7.21
C SER A 59 -1.09 28.29 7.64
N PRO A 60 -0.13 27.74 6.87
CA PRO A 60 0.53 26.48 7.21
C PRO A 60 1.16 26.45 8.61
N ALA A 61 1.77 27.55 9.05
CA ALA A 61 2.35 27.66 10.40
C ALA A 61 1.30 27.53 11.52
N VAL A 62 0.10 28.05 11.30
CA VAL A 62 -1.00 27.93 12.28
C VAL A 62 -1.59 26.51 12.24
N ALA A 63 -1.72 25.91 11.06
CA ALA A 63 -2.17 24.53 10.94
C ALA A 63 -1.23 23.56 11.69
N ASP A 64 0.08 23.70 11.48
CA ASP A 64 1.11 22.93 12.19
C ASP A 64 1.04 23.12 13.72
N ALA A 65 0.89 24.37 14.19
CA ALA A 65 0.74 24.66 15.61
C ALA A 65 -0.52 23.99 16.22
N ILE A 66 -1.65 23.98 15.50
CA ILE A 66 -2.87 23.28 15.94
C ILE A 66 -2.62 21.77 16.01
N MET A 67 -2.01 21.17 14.98
CA MET A 67 -1.70 19.73 14.94
C MET A 67 -0.72 19.29 16.04
N LYS A 68 0.19 20.18 16.49
CA LYS A 68 1.12 19.90 17.59
C LYS A 68 0.50 20.02 18.98
N THR A 69 -0.53 20.86 19.13
CA THR A 69 -1.17 21.13 20.42
C THR A 69 -2.42 20.28 20.67
N ASN A 70 -2.91 19.59 19.64
CA ASN A 70 -4.14 18.80 19.68
C ASN A 70 -3.87 17.40 19.13
N THR A 71 -4.65 16.43 19.59
CA THR A 71 -4.76 15.17 18.86
C THR A 71 -5.36 15.43 17.47
N PRO A 72 -5.11 14.56 16.48
CA PRO A 72 -5.69 14.75 15.14
C PRO A 72 -7.23 14.83 15.15
N LEU A 73 -7.91 14.17 16.10
CA LEU A 73 -9.36 14.25 16.28
C LEU A 73 -9.84 15.59 16.81
N GLN A 74 -9.16 16.15 17.81
CA GLN A 74 -9.44 17.50 18.30
C GLN A 74 -9.18 18.55 17.21
N ALA A 75 -8.11 18.40 16.44
CA ALA A 75 -7.82 19.27 15.30
C ALA A 75 -8.91 19.17 14.21
N ALA A 76 -9.47 17.99 13.99
CA ALA A 76 -10.58 17.78 13.05
C ALA A 76 -11.87 18.49 13.52
N SER A 77 -12.14 18.56 14.83
CA SER A 77 -13.23 19.38 15.39
C SER A 77 -13.04 20.86 15.09
N VAL A 78 -11.80 21.37 15.16
CA VAL A 78 -11.47 22.75 14.77
C VAL A 78 -11.74 22.98 13.29
N VAL A 79 -11.35 22.05 12.41
CA VAL A 79 -11.68 22.10 10.97
C VAL A 79 -13.18 22.23 10.76
N ALA A 80 -13.98 21.34 11.36
CA ALA A 80 -15.43 21.35 11.21
C ALA A 80 -16.04 22.70 11.62
N LYS A 81 -15.59 23.28 12.75
CA LYS A 81 -16.03 24.61 13.20
C LYS A 81 -15.65 25.72 12.23
N LEU A 82 -14.42 25.71 11.70
CA LEU A 82 -13.94 26.73 10.75
C LEU A 82 -14.74 26.74 9.45
N TYR A 83 -15.11 25.56 8.94
CA TYR A 83 -15.99 25.47 7.77
C TYR A 83 -17.40 25.95 8.10
N ALA A 84 -17.96 25.53 9.23
CA ALA A 84 -19.31 25.93 9.67
C ALA A 84 -19.48 27.44 9.80
N ASP A 85 -18.46 28.15 10.28
CA ASP A 85 -18.51 29.60 10.46
C ASP A 85 -18.41 30.41 9.17
N ARG A 86 -17.94 29.81 8.06
CA ARG A 86 -17.72 30.54 6.81
C ARG A 86 -18.96 30.67 5.92
N SER A 87 -19.84 29.67 5.91
CA SER A 87 -20.94 29.65 4.94
C SER A 87 -22.07 28.71 5.34
N VAL A 88 -23.30 29.11 4.98
CA VAL A 88 -24.42 28.18 4.88
C VAL A 88 -24.11 27.12 3.82
N GLY A 89 -24.33 25.84 4.11
CA GLY A 89 -23.97 24.73 3.21
C GLY A 89 -22.50 24.31 3.25
N TRP A 90 -21.77 24.67 4.32
CA TRP A 90 -20.36 24.35 4.53
C TRP A 90 -20.01 22.86 4.36
N GLU A 91 -20.92 21.94 4.69
CA GLU A 91 -20.71 20.49 4.55
C GLU A 91 -20.38 20.12 3.11
N THR A 92 -21.05 20.76 2.14
CA THR A 92 -20.79 20.52 0.71
C THR A 92 -19.40 21.01 0.32
N VAL A 93 -18.98 22.16 0.85
CA VAL A 93 -17.64 22.72 0.61
C VAL A 93 -16.57 21.82 1.22
N LEU A 94 -16.76 21.38 2.47
CA LEU A 94 -15.86 20.45 3.14
C LEU A 94 -15.73 19.13 2.36
N VAL A 95 -16.84 18.53 1.96
CA VAL A 95 -16.86 17.30 1.15
C VAL A 95 -16.12 17.51 -0.18
N ASN A 96 -16.30 18.64 -0.85
CA ASN A 96 -15.59 18.96 -2.09
C ASN A 96 -14.09 19.11 -1.89
N ASP A 97 -13.67 19.72 -0.78
CA ASP A 97 -12.26 19.84 -0.42
C ASP A 97 -11.65 18.47 -0.07
N ILE A 98 -12.35 17.65 0.71
CA ILE A 98 -11.95 16.25 0.99
C ILE A 98 -11.81 15.48 -0.33
N ARG A 99 -12.81 15.54 -1.22
CA ARG A 99 -12.76 14.88 -2.54
C ARG A 99 -11.53 15.32 -3.34
N THR A 100 -11.27 16.63 -3.37
CA THR A 100 -10.11 17.17 -4.08
C THR A 100 -8.79 16.63 -3.50
N LEU A 101 -8.70 16.48 -2.19
CA LEU A 101 -7.53 15.92 -1.52
C LEU A 101 -7.38 14.41 -1.76
N LEU A 102 -8.48 13.65 -1.74
CA LEU A 102 -8.45 12.19 -1.93
C LEU A 102 -8.10 11.79 -3.38
N TYR A 103 -8.64 12.50 -4.37
CA TYR A 103 -8.53 12.11 -5.78
C TYR A 103 -7.60 13.01 -6.62
N GLY A 104 -7.02 14.04 -6.01
CA GLY A 104 -6.15 15.00 -6.70
C GLY A 104 -4.75 14.46 -7.02
N GLY A 105 -4.39 14.41 -8.31
CA GLY A 105 -3.00 14.48 -8.79
C GLY A 105 -2.07 13.28 -8.55
N ARG A 106 -2.55 12.18 -7.96
CA ARG A 106 -1.71 11.03 -7.53
C ARG A 106 -2.16 9.66 -8.02
N ALA A 107 -3.04 9.60 -9.01
CA ALA A 107 -3.51 8.34 -9.60
C ALA A 107 -2.40 7.43 -10.18
N TRP A 108 -1.17 7.94 -10.35
CA TRP A 108 0.00 7.20 -10.81
C TRP A 108 0.80 6.52 -9.68
N GLN A 109 0.56 6.86 -8.41
CA GLN A 109 1.26 6.29 -7.24
C GLN A 109 0.68 4.94 -6.78
N GLN A 110 -0.05 4.24 -7.64
CA GLN A 110 -0.76 3.01 -7.29
C GLN A 110 0.18 1.96 -6.67
N GLY A 111 -0.02 1.69 -5.39
CA GLY A 111 0.58 0.55 -4.69
C GLY A 111 -0.31 -0.69 -4.77
N GLU A 112 0.15 -1.76 -4.13
CA GLU A 112 -0.40 -3.10 -4.32
C GLU A 112 -1.38 -3.55 -3.22
N LEU A 113 -1.47 -2.85 -2.08
CA LEU A 113 -2.20 -3.36 -0.93
C LEU A 113 -3.72 -3.45 -1.18
N ALA A 114 -4.35 -2.41 -1.72
CA ALA A 114 -5.77 -2.43 -2.09
C ALA A 114 -6.07 -3.56 -3.10
N ARG A 115 -5.23 -3.72 -4.12
CA ARG A 115 -5.33 -4.79 -5.12
C ARG A 115 -5.21 -6.17 -4.47
N ALA A 116 -4.24 -6.36 -3.57
CA ALA A 116 -4.02 -7.61 -2.86
C ALA A 116 -5.23 -7.97 -1.96
N VAL A 117 -5.80 -6.98 -1.27
CA VAL A 117 -7.02 -7.14 -0.45
C VAL A 117 -8.21 -7.60 -1.30
N VAL A 118 -8.49 -6.92 -2.40
CA VAL A 118 -9.59 -7.29 -3.30
C VAL A 118 -9.35 -8.66 -3.95
N SER A 119 -8.11 -8.96 -4.32
CA SER A 119 -7.75 -10.28 -4.87
C SER A 119 -7.92 -11.41 -3.84
N LEU A 120 -7.63 -11.15 -2.56
CA LEU A 120 -7.89 -12.11 -1.48
C LEU A 120 -9.41 -12.32 -1.29
N ALA A 121 -10.19 -11.25 -1.27
CA ALA A 121 -11.66 -11.34 -1.18
C ALA A 121 -12.26 -12.18 -2.31
N ALA A 122 -11.77 -11.98 -3.55
CA ALA A 122 -12.18 -12.78 -4.69
C ALA A 122 -11.82 -14.26 -4.54
N GLU A 123 -10.60 -14.56 -4.08
CA GLU A 123 -10.15 -15.93 -3.86
C GLU A 123 -10.94 -16.62 -2.75
N LEU A 124 -11.38 -15.88 -1.71
CA LEU A 124 -12.32 -16.40 -0.70
C LEU A 124 -13.63 -16.85 -1.35
N VAL A 125 -14.25 -16.00 -2.17
CA VAL A 125 -15.48 -16.33 -2.89
C VAL A 125 -15.30 -17.55 -3.80
N ASP A 126 -14.20 -17.60 -4.56
CA ASP A 126 -13.91 -18.71 -5.48
C ASP A 126 -13.69 -20.05 -4.74
N ASN A 127 -13.42 -20.00 -3.43
CA ASN A 127 -13.30 -21.16 -2.54
C ASN A 127 -14.58 -21.41 -1.71
N GLY A 128 -15.69 -20.74 -2.01
CA GLY A 128 -16.95 -20.88 -1.28
C GLY A 128 -16.92 -20.31 0.15
N LYS A 129 -16.01 -19.37 0.41
CA LYS A 129 -15.82 -18.72 1.72
C LYS A 129 -16.42 -17.33 1.74
N GLU A 130 -16.77 -16.88 2.94
CA GLU A 130 -17.35 -15.55 3.15
C GLU A 130 -16.27 -14.51 3.41
N PHE A 131 -16.48 -13.30 2.89
CA PHE A 131 -15.66 -12.14 3.24
C PHE A 131 -16.54 -10.95 3.63
N PHE A 132 -15.99 -10.12 4.52
CA PHE A 132 -16.57 -8.84 4.93
C PHE A 132 -15.46 -7.81 4.89
N LEU A 133 -15.65 -6.70 4.19
CA LEU A 133 -14.64 -5.65 4.13
C LEU A 133 -15.18 -4.41 4.83
N THR A 134 -14.55 -4.00 5.93
CA THR A 134 -14.92 -2.80 6.67
C THR A 134 -13.80 -1.78 6.54
N THR A 135 -14.11 -0.52 6.25
CA THR A 135 -13.11 0.52 6.04
C THR A 135 -13.45 1.83 6.75
N THR A 136 -12.42 2.50 7.24
CA THR A 136 -12.51 3.88 7.74
C THR A 136 -12.26 4.92 6.65
N ASN A 137 -11.91 4.47 5.44
CA ASN A 137 -11.52 5.37 4.36
C ASN A 137 -12.75 5.97 3.72
N TYR A 138 -12.68 7.26 3.38
CA TYR A 138 -13.76 7.94 2.68
C TYR A 138 -13.74 7.65 1.17
N ASP A 139 -12.60 7.25 0.62
CA ASP A 139 -12.40 7.08 -0.83
C ASP A 139 -13.07 5.81 -1.40
N GLU A 140 -13.20 5.77 -2.73
CA GLU A 140 -13.78 4.66 -3.48
C GLU A 140 -12.71 3.71 -4.09
N PHE A 141 -11.45 3.79 -3.66
CA PHE A 141 -10.36 3.07 -4.35
C PHE A 141 -10.47 1.55 -4.20
N ILE A 142 -11.03 1.05 -3.09
CA ILE A 142 -11.28 -0.38 -2.92
C ILE A 142 -12.34 -0.86 -3.92
N GLN A 143 -13.40 -0.08 -4.13
CA GLN A 143 -14.44 -0.35 -5.11
C GLN A 143 -13.89 -0.34 -6.53
N GLN A 144 -13.07 0.66 -6.86
CA GLN A 144 -12.40 0.72 -8.17
C GLN A 144 -11.52 -0.53 -8.42
N GLU A 145 -10.86 -1.06 -7.39
CA GLU A 145 -10.12 -2.34 -7.52
C GLU A 145 -11.04 -3.54 -7.76
N VAL A 146 -12.24 -3.56 -7.16
CA VAL A 146 -13.25 -4.60 -7.47
C VAL A 146 -13.68 -4.51 -8.93
N ASP A 147 -13.92 -3.29 -9.44
CA ASP A 147 -14.31 -3.08 -10.84
C ASP A 147 -13.21 -3.55 -11.80
N LEU A 148 -11.96 -3.17 -11.54
CA LEU A 148 -10.79 -3.61 -12.32
C LEU A 148 -10.62 -5.13 -12.28
N LEU A 149 -10.74 -5.74 -11.12
CA LEU A 149 -10.72 -7.19 -10.97
C LEU A 149 -11.84 -7.84 -11.81
N ASN A 150 -13.06 -7.34 -11.72
CA ASN A 150 -14.22 -7.89 -12.43
C ASN A 150 -14.09 -7.76 -13.95
N LEU A 151 -13.47 -6.67 -14.46
CA LEU A 151 -13.10 -6.57 -15.87
C LEU A 151 -12.15 -7.70 -16.28
N GLY A 152 -11.11 -7.96 -15.49
CA GLY A 152 -10.17 -9.06 -15.72
C GLY A 152 -10.84 -10.44 -15.67
N ARG A 153 -11.74 -10.66 -14.71
CA ARG A 153 -12.52 -11.90 -14.56
C ARG A 153 -13.41 -12.18 -15.77
N ARG A 154 -14.08 -11.15 -16.31
CA ARG A 154 -14.90 -11.27 -17.52
C ARG A 154 -14.09 -11.74 -18.73
N VAL A 155 -12.86 -11.23 -18.89
CA VAL A 155 -11.96 -11.63 -20.00
C VAL A 155 -11.64 -13.13 -19.94
N VAL A 156 -11.51 -13.70 -18.75
CA VAL A 156 -11.22 -15.13 -18.54
C VAL A 156 -12.47 -15.99 -18.28
N GLY A 157 -13.67 -15.44 -18.44
CA GLY A 157 -14.94 -16.17 -18.28
C GLY A 157 -15.32 -16.51 -16.84
N LEU A 158 -14.73 -15.85 -15.83
CA LEU A 158 -15.08 -16.03 -14.42
C LEU A 158 -16.24 -15.11 -14.01
N PRO A 159 -17.13 -15.55 -13.11
CA PRO A 159 -18.22 -14.72 -12.60
C PRO A 159 -17.68 -13.51 -11.83
N PRO A 160 -18.34 -12.35 -11.89
CA PRO A 160 -17.91 -11.19 -11.12
C PRO A 160 -18.04 -11.46 -9.61
N VAL A 161 -17.15 -10.85 -8.84
CA VAL A 161 -17.30 -10.75 -7.39
C VAL A 161 -18.34 -9.66 -7.11
N GLU A 162 -19.46 -10.05 -6.51
CA GLU A 162 -20.45 -9.10 -6.03
C GLU A 162 -19.92 -8.38 -4.78
N ALA A 163 -19.68 -7.08 -4.89
CA ALA A 163 -19.32 -6.23 -3.77
C ALA A 163 -20.41 -5.18 -3.53
N ARG A 164 -21.09 -5.25 -2.38
CA ARG A 164 -22.14 -4.29 -2.02
C ARG A 164 -21.56 -3.18 -1.16
N VAL A 165 -21.63 -1.95 -1.62
CA VAL A 165 -21.17 -0.80 -0.83
C VAL A 165 -22.26 -0.38 0.14
N SER A 166 -21.90 -0.20 1.41
CA SER A 166 -22.76 0.38 2.44
C SER A 166 -22.00 1.38 3.29
N VAL A 167 -22.74 2.25 3.96
CA VAL A 167 -22.21 3.33 4.79
C VAL A 167 -23.00 3.35 6.09
N ILE A 168 -22.35 3.57 7.22
CA ILE A 168 -23.05 3.86 8.47
C ILE A 168 -23.46 5.35 8.44
N GLU A 169 -24.75 5.63 8.44
CA GLU A 169 -25.27 6.98 8.28
C GLU A 169 -25.95 7.50 9.55
N GLU A 170 -25.99 8.83 9.70
CA GLU A 170 -26.62 9.46 10.86
C GLU A 170 -28.13 9.17 10.95
N ARG A 171 -28.82 9.06 9.81
CA ARG A 171 -30.26 8.71 9.72
C ARG A 171 -30.60 7.32 10.24
N ASP A 172 -29.62 6.44 10.37
CA ASP A 172 -29.83 5.12 10.98
C ASP A 172 -30.24 5.24 12.47
N ALA A 173 -30.03 6.40 13.10
CA ALA A 173 -30.46 6.68 14.48
C ALA A 173 -31.99 6.84 14.60
N ALA A 174 -32.69 7.12 13.50
CA ALA A 174 -34.13 7.30 13.49
C ALA A 174 -34.81 6.00 13.03
N LEU A 175 -35.14 5.11 13.99
CA LEU A 175 -35.98 3.90 13.81
C LEU A 175 -35.67 3.10 12.53
N GLY A 176 -34.69 2.18 12.59
CA GLY A 176 -34.42 1.27 11.47
C GLY A 176 -32.96 0.78 11.33
N PHE A 177 -32.04 1.14 12.23
CA PHE A 177 -30.71 0.55 12.22
C PHE A 177 -30.75 -0.91 12.64
N GLU A 178 -30.54 -1.78 11.67
CA GLU A 178 -30.37 -3.21 11.89
C GLU A 178 -28.92 -3.59 11.61
N VAL A 179 -28.22 -4.10 12.62
CA VAL A 179 -26.83 -4.58 12.47
C VAL A 179 -26.73 -5.63 11.34
N ALA A 180 -27.79 -6.42 11.13
CA ALA A 180 -27.90 -7.41 10.06
C ALA A 180 -27.76 -6.82 8.64
N ASP A 181 -28.07 -5.53 8.45
CA ASP A 181 -27.95 -4.87 7.14
C ASP A 181 -26.51 -4.47 6.79
N HIS A 182 -25.63 -4.42 7.80
CA HIS A 182 -24.22 -4.06 7.69
C HIS A 182 -23.27 -5.24 7.93
N THR A 183 -23.81 -6.46 8.05
CA THR A 183 -23.06 -7.69 8.33
C THR A 183 -23.35 -8.78 7.30
N ARG A 184 -23.57 -8.40 6.04
CA ARG A 184 -23.83 -9.36 4.95
C ARG A 184 -22.52 -9.74 4.25
N PRO A 185 -22.32 -11.03 3.89
CA PRO A 185 -21.15 -11.43 3.10
C PRO A 185 -21.07 -10.66 1.78
N GLY A 186 -19.85 -10.35 1.34
CA GLY A 186 -19.61 -9.58 0.11
C GLY A 186 -19.78 -8.07 0.26
N GLN A 187 -19.92 -7.54 1.48
CA GLN A 187 -20.13 -6.12 1.72
C GLN A 187 -18.82 -5.35 1.90
N ILE A 188 -18.76 -4.14 1.33
CA ILE A 188 -17.75 -3.10 1.60
C ILE A 188 -18.44 -2.01 2.43
N LEU A 189 -18.21 -2.02 3.73
CA LEU A 189 -18.82 -1.13 4.71
C LEU A 189 -17.89 0.05 5.04
N HIS A 190 -18.35 1.27 4.79
CA HIS A 190 -17.69 2.50 5.23
C HIS A 190 -18.19 2.93 6.61
N LEU A 191 -17.32 2.86 7.61
CA LEU A 191 -17.64 3.21 9.00
C LEU A 191 -17.74 4.71 9.20
N HIS A 192 -16.78 5.45 8.64
CA HIS A 192 -16.65 6.89 8.86
C HIS A 192 -17.29 7.72 7.76
N GLY A 193 -18.05 7.08 6.87
CA GLY A 193 -18.66 7.75 5.73
C GLY A 193 -17.90 7.53 4.41
N HIS A 194 -18.48 8.06 3.34
CA HIS A 194 -18.07 7.80 1.96
C HIS A 194 -18.15 9.09 1.13
N VAL A 195 -17.08 9.37 0.38
CA VAL A 195 -16.93 10.52 -0.49
C VAL A 195 -16.67 10.01 -1.91
N PRO A 196 -17.70 9.89 -2.77
CA PRO A 196 -17.53 9.43 -4.13
C PRO A 196 -16.70 10.40 -4.95
N ASN A 197 -15.92 9.89 -5.91
CA ASN A 197 -15.10 10.70 -6.82
C ASN A 197 -15.97 11.52 -7.79
N GLY A 198 -17.08 10.94 -8.26
CA GLY A 198 -18.09 11.66 -9.01
C GLY A 198 -18.86 12.63 -8.11
N GLY A 199 -18.93 13.91 -8.47
CA GLY A 199 -19.75 14.93 -7.77
C GLY A 199 -21.27 14.77 -7.97
N GLY A 200 -21.75 13.53 -8.15
CA GLY A 200 -23.14 13.21 -8.48
C GLY A 200 -24.12 13.27 -7.30
N ARG A 201 -25.36 12.83 -7.55
CA ARG A 201 -26.50 12.84 -6.61
C ARG A 201 -26.35 11.98 -5.34
N GLN A 202 -25.28 11.19 -5.21
CA GLN A 202 -25.03 10.41 -3.99
C GLN A 202 -24.62 11.35 -2.86
N ARG A 203 -25.39 11.35 -1.78
CA ARG A 203 -25.09 12.14 -0.59
C ARG A 203 -23.81 11.58 0.05
N ALA A 204 -22.77 12.39 0.14
CA ALA A 204 -21.58 12.06 0.89
C ALA A 204 -21.89 12.19 2.39
N THR A 205 -21.42 11.22 3.16
CA THR A 205 -21.46 11.26 4.64
C THR A 205 -20.01 11.27 5.10
N VAL A 206 -19.68 12.11 6.08
CA VAL A 206 -18.31 12.21 6.61
C VAL A 206 -18.40 12.34 8.12
N VAL A 207 -17.78 11.39 8.82
CA VAL A 207 -17.49 11.43 10.26
C VAL A 207 -16.09 11.98 10.42
N LEU A 208 -15.96 13.24 10.86
CA LEU A 208 -14.68 13.95 10.93
C LEU A 208 -14.37 14.46 12.34
N SER A 209 -15.32 15.14 12.98
CA SER A 209 -15.14 15.79 14.28
C SER A 209 -15.40 14.85 15.46
N GLU A 210 -14.97 15.24 16.67
CA GLU A 210 -15.30 14.50 17.90
C GLU A 210 -16.81 14.30 18.07
N ARG A 211 -17.61 15.32 17.71
CA ARG A 211 -19.07 15.23 17.74
C ARG A 211 -19.59 14.14 16.81
N ASP A 212 -19.09 14.10 15.57
CA ASP A 212 -19.53 13.11 14.60
C ASP A 212 -19.14 11.70 15.07
N TYR A 213 -17.92 11.55 15.60
CA TYR A 213 -17.46 10.28 16.17
C TYR A 213 -18.36 9.81 17.31
N MET A 214 -18.73 10.68 18.25
CA MET A 214 -19.65 10.32 19.34
C MET A 214 -21.01 9.83 18.81
N VAL A 215 -21.54 10.48 17.77
CA VAL A 215 -22.83 10.09 17.16
C VAL A 215 -22.74 8.77 16.39
N ALA A 216 -21.60 8.48 15.75
CA ALA A 216 -21.39 7.25 14.99
C ALA A 216 -20.89 6.07 15.83
N TYR A 217 -20.37 6.33 17.04
CA TYR A 217 -19.61 5.39 17.87
C TYR A 217 -20.36 4.09 18.15
N ASP A 218 -21.57 4.18 18.70
CA ASP A 218 -22.31 2.98 19.15
C ASP A 218 -22.70 2.09 17.97
N ARG A 219 -23.13 2.68 16.84
CA ARG A 219 -23.48 1.93 15.63
C ARG A 219 -22.28 1.23 15.01
N SER A 220 -21.18 1.96 14.84
CA SER A 220 -19.94 1.41 14.29
C SER A 220 -19.40 0.29 15.17
N SER A 221 -19.43 0.48 16.48
CA SER A 221 -19.01 -0.53 17.45
C SER A 221 -19.92 -1.76 17.40
N ALA A 222 -21.24 -1.60 17.38
CA ALA A 222 -22.18 -2.71 17.35
C ALA A 222 -22.00 -3.60 16.10
N VAL A 223 -21.79 -3.00 14.93
CA VAL A 223 -21.53 -3.75 13.69
C VAL A 223 -20.21 -4.50 13.76
N LEU A 224 -19.14 -3.84 14.21
CA LEU A 224 -17.83 -4.47 14.35
C LEU A 224 -17.85 -5.59 15.40
N GLU A 225 -18.50 -5.37 16.55
CA GLU A 225 -18.69 -6.37 17.60
C GLU A 225 -19.40 -7.62 17.04
N GLU A 226 -20.45 -7.43 16.25
CA GLU A 226 -21.18 -8.56 15.67
C GLU A 226 -20.33 -9.33 14.65
N LEU A 227 -19.60 -8.62 13.78
CA LEU A 227 -18.68 -9.26 12.85
C LEU A 227 -17.58 -10.03 13.59
N PHE A 228 -16.98 -9.44 14.62
CA PHE A 228 -15.84 -10.00 15.32
C PHE A 228 -16.20 -11.15 16.26
N ARG A 229 -17.47 -11.21 16.70
CA ARG A 229 -18.05 -12.35 17.43
C ARG A 229 -18.33 -13.54 16.53
N ARG A 230 -18.40 -13.38 15.21
CA ARG A 230 -18.74 -14.50 14.31
C ARG A 230 -17.59 -14.95 13.43
N HIS A 231 -16.65 -14.05 13.13
CA HIS A 231 -15.69 -14.24 12.07
C HIS A 231 -14.25 -14.03 12.55
N SER A 232 -13.30 -14.63 11.83
CA SER A 232 -11.88 -14.28 12.02
C SER A 232 -11.60 -12.91 11.41
N VAL A 233 -10.60 -12.20 11.93
CA VAL A 233 -10.32 -10.81 11.56
C VAL A 233 -8.88 -10.64 11.10
N ILE A 234 -8.66 -9.92 10.01
CA ILE A 234 -7.36 -9.36 9.63
C ILE A 234 -7.46 -7.85 9.53
N VAL A 235 -6.60 -7.14 10.26
CA VAL A 235 -6.52 -5.67 10.29
C VAL A 235 -5.32 -5.22 9.46
N LEU A 236 -5.57 -4.40 8.44
CA LEU A 236 -4.60 -3.94 7.45
C LEU A 236 -4.62 -2.42 7.34
N GLY A 237 -3.43 -1.79 7.29
CA GLY A 237 -3.32 -0.36 7.05
C GLY A 237 -3.95 0.54 8.13
N SER A 238 -4.17 0.01 9.34
CA SER A 238 -4.72 0.74 10.47
C SER A 238 -3.70 0.85 11.59
N SER A 239 -3.63 2.02 12.24
CA SER A 239 -2.82 2.25 13.45
C SER A 239 -3.44 1.68 14.72
N LEU A 240 -4.61 1.03 14.62
CA LEU A 240 -5.39 0.52 15.76
C LEU A 240 -5.63 1.60 16.82
N THR A 241 -5.93 2.81 16.37
CA THR A 241 -6.26 3.96 17.22
C THR A 241 -7.73 4.37 17.07
N ASP A 242 -8.47 3.70 16.18
CA ASP A 242 -9.88 3.96 15.92
C ASP A 242 -10.73 3.46 17.11
N PRO A 243 -11.47 4.34 17.82
CA PRO A 243 -12.19 3.94 19.01
C PRO A 243 -13.25 2.84 18.81
N PRO A 244 -14.09 2.85 17.75
CA PRO A 244 -15.03 1.76 17.48
C PRO A 244 -14.35 0.40 17.29
N LEU A 245 -13.22 0.38 16.56
CA LEU A 245 -12.41 -0.83 16.39
C LEU A 245 -11.88 -1.37 17.73
N LEU A 246 -11.29 -0.50 18.55
CA LEU A 246 -10.74 -0.90 19.86
C LEU A 246 -11.81 -1.43 20.79
N ARG A 247 -12.99 -0.79 20.83
CA ARG A 247 -14.14 -1.29 21.59
C ARG A 247 -14.57 -2.67 21.12
N ALA A 248 -14.74 -2.85 19.81
CA ALA A 248 -15.16 -4.13 19.28
C ALA A 248 -14.16 -5.25 19.58
N LEU A 249 -12.85 -4.98 19.44
CA LEU A 249 -11.81 -5.94 19.79
C LEU A 249 -11.87 -6.33 21.27
N ALA A 250 -11.95 -5.35 22.17
CA ALA A 250 -12.02 -5.58 23.62
C ALA A 250 -13.28 -6.35 24.04
N ALA A 251 -14.43 -6.03 23.44
CA ALA A 251 -15.71 -6.63 23.78
C ALA A 251 -15.88 -8.07 23.28
N THR A 252 -14.98 -8.54 22.41
CA THR A 252 -15.15 -9.82 21.72
C THR A 252 -13.88 -10.68 21.76
N ILE A 253 -12.95 -10.44 22.69
CA ILE A 253 -11.70 -11.21 22.82
C ILE A 253 -12.00 -12.72 22.69
N PRO A 254 -11.37 -13.45 21.75
CA PRO A 254 -11.65 -14.86 21.55
C PRO A 254 -11.30 -15.69 22.80
N GLU A 255 -12.15 -16.66 23.14
CA GLU A 255 -11.85 -17.63 24.19
C GLU A 255 -10.80 -18.65 23.72
N ALA A 256 -10.13 -19.33 24.65
CA ALA A 256 -8.98 -20.18 24.33
C ALA A 256 -9.34 -21.41 23.45
N ASP A 257 -10.60 -21.82 23.46
CA ASP A 257 -11.15 -22.94 22.70
C ASP A 257 -11.84 -22.52 21.40
N GLU A 258 -11.92 -21.22 21.10
CA GLU A 258 -12.49 -20.72 19.86
C GLU A 258 -11.51 -20.86 18.67
N ASP A 259 -12.01 -21.30 17.52
CA ASP A 259 -11.24 -21.37 16.27
C ASP A 259 -11.12 -19.99 15.56
N ARG A 260 -11.70 -18.92 16.14
CA ARG A 260 -11.59 -17.57 15.56
C ARG A 260 -10.21 -16.99 15.81
N ILE A 261 -9.57 -16.47 14.76
CA ILE A 261 -8.27 -15.81 14.89
C ILE A 261 -8.38 -14.32 14.58
N ARG A 262 -7.48 -13.53 15.19
CA ARG A 262 -7.35 -12.10 14.93
C ARG A 262 -5.92 -11.76 14.66
N VAL A 263 -5.68 -11.13 13.51
CA VAL A 263 -4.35 -10.75 13.07
C VAL A 263 -4.33 -9.26 12.76
N ALA A 264 -3.35 -8.54 13.28
CA ALA A 264 -3.08 -7.16 12.89
C ALA A 264 -1.71 -7.08 12.21
N VAL A 265 -1.67 -6.49 11.01
CA VAL A 265 -0.41 -6.32 10.27
C VAL A 265 0.06 -4.88 10.43
N VAL A 266 1.17 -4.70 11.15
CA VAL A 266 1.68 -3.38 11.53
C VAL A 266 3.14 -3.24 11.08
N PRO A 267 3.42 -2.59 9.94
CA PRO A 267 4.78 -2.45 9.46
C PRO A 267 5.61 -1.50 10.34
N LEU A 268 6.87 -1.83 10.58
CA LEU A 268 7.83 -0.96 11.27
C LEU A 268 8.18 0.28 10.44
N GLN A 269 8.21 0.14 9.11
CA GLN A 269 8.29 1.28 8.20
C GLN A 269 7.13 2.25 8.46
N GLY A 270 7.47 3.47 8.85
CA GLY A 270 6.51 4.52 9.20
C GLY A 270 6.32 4.77 10.69
N MET A 271 6.84 3.89 11.55
CA MET A 271 6.95 4.20 12.98
C MET A 271 8.05 5.26 13.21
N GLY A 272 7.82 6.13 14.18
CA GLY A 272 8.79 7.15 14.57
C GLY A 272 9.86 6.56 15.49
N PHE A 273 11.08 6.38 14.98
CA PHE A 273 12.22 5.92 15.78
C PHE A 273 13.12 7.10 16.18
N PRO A 274 13.53 7.20 17.46
CA PRO A 274 14.60 8.10 17.89
C PRO A 274 15.90 7.85 17.10
N ALA A 275 16.78 8.84 17.02
CA ALA A 275 18.09 8.65 16.40
C ALA A 275 18.94 7.66 17.22
N GLY A 276 19.62 6.71 16.56
CA GLY A 276 20.45 5.68 17.23
C GLY A 276 19.68 4.52 17.86
N ALA A 277 18.39 4.38 17.56
CA ALA A 277 17.47 3.40 18.15
C ALA A 277 17.55 1.98 17.55
N GLU A 278 18.63 1.61 16.84
CA GLU A 278 18.78 0.25 16.30
C GLU A 278 18.66 -0.82 17.39
N ALA A 279 19.20 -0.54 18.58
CA ALA A 279 19.10 -1.40 19.76
C ALA A 279 17.69 -1.48 20.36
N THR A 280 16.76 -0.58 20.02
CA THR A 280 15.40 -0.54 20.58
C THR A 280 14.33 -0.92 19.56
N VAL A 281 14.71 -1.33 18.34
CA VAL A 281 13.77 -1.79 17.31
C VAL A 281 12.96 -2.98 17.83
N ASP A 282 13.65 -3.95 18.43
CA ASP A 282 13.01 -5.15 18.95
C ASP A 282 12.10 -4.82 20.15
N ASP A 283 12.52 -3.91 21.05
CA ASP A 283 11.64 -3.43 22.14
C ASP A 283 10.38 -2.72 21.63
N VAL A 284 10.49 -1.92 20.56
CA VAL A 284 9.32 -1.27 19.93
C VAL A 284 8.42 -2.32 19.29
N LYS A 285 9.00 -3.30 18.58
CA LYS A 285 8.24 -4.43 18.02
C LYS A 285 7.50 -5.19 19.12
N ASP A 286 8.17 -5.50 20.23
CA ASP A 286 7.58 -6.18 21.38
C ASP A 286 6.46 -5.34 22.01
N SER A 287 6.64 -4.02 22.14
CA SER A 287 5.57 -3.14 22.63
C SER A 287 4.31 -3.14 21.75
N VAL A 288 4.49 -3.30 20.43
CA VAL A 288 3.36 -3.45 19.49
C VAL A 288 2.71 -4.81 19.68
N VAL A 289 3.50 -5.88 19.82
CA VAL A 289 2.99 -7.24 20.09
C VAL A 289 2.20 -7.26 21.39
N ASP A 290 2.74 -6.73 22.48
CA ASP A 290 2.11 -6.67 23.80
C ASP A 290 0.79 -5.92 23.75
N ARG A 291 0.78 -4.74 23.11
CA ARG A 291 -0.42 -3.93 22.91
C ARG A 291 -1.49 -4.68 22.12
N MET A 292 -1.13 -5.44 21.09
CA MET A 292 -2.12 -6.21 20.33
C MET A 292 -2.63 -7.42 21.12
N SER A 293 -1.73 -8.07 21.86
CA SER A 293 -2.07 -9.23 22.67
C SER A 293 -3.10 -8.90 23.75
N SER A 294 -3.08 -7.67 24.31
CA SER A 294 -4.09 -7.22 25.28
C SER A 294 -5.51 -7.14 24.71
N PHE A 295 -5.67 -7.16 23.38
CA PHE A 295 -6.96 -7.20 22.69
C PHE A 295 -7.26 -8.59 22.08
N GLY A 296 -6.48 -9.62 22.43
CA GLY A 296 -6.57 -10.95 21.81
C GLY A 296 -6.22 -10.94 20.33
N VAL A 297 -5.35 -10.02 19.89
CA VAL A 297 -4.92 -9.87 18.50
C VAL A 297 -3.47 -10.29 18.37
N GLN A 298 -3.17 -11.19 17.43
CA GLN A 298 -1.81 -11.51 17.07
C GLN A 298 -1.23 -10.44 16.15
N ALA A 299 -0.17 -9.76 16.59
CA ALA A 299 0.56 -8.84 15.74
C ALA A 299 1.47 -9.58 14.76
N VAL A 300 1.41 -9.20 13.49
CA VAL A 300 2.40 -9.53 12.46
C VAL A 300 3.10 -8.22 12.11
N VAL A 301 4.42 -8.20 12.24
CA VAL A 301 5.20 -6.95 12.19
C VAL A 301 6.23 -7.01 11.04
N PRO A 302 5.82 -6.68 9.80
CA PRO A 302 6.75 -6.57 8.68
C PRO A 302 7.71 -5.40 8.85
N ASP A 303 8.88 -5.48 8.24
CA ASP A 303 9.81 -4.35 8.13
C ASP A 303 9.25 -3.25 7.23
N PHE A 304 8.69 -3.64 6.08
CA PHE A 304 8.42 -2.74 4.96
C PHE A 304 6.97 -2.78 4.48
N TYR A 305 6.51 -1.68 3.88
CA TYR A 305 5.16 -1.58 3.32
C TYR A 305 4.89 -2.61 2.21
N TYR A 306 5.86 -2.87 1.32
CA TYR A 306 5.66 -3.87 0.28
C TYR A 306 5.40 -5.28 0.83
N GLN A 307 5.93 -5.58 2.03
CA GLN A 307 5.76 -6.89 2.66
C GLN A 307 4.32 -7.08 3.15
N VAL A 308 3.61 -6.00 3.51
CA VAL A 308 2.18 -6.07 3.87
C VAL A 308 1.35 -6.57 2.68
N ALA A 309 1.53 -5.96 1.51
CA ALA A 309 0.83 -6.40 0.30
C ALA A 309 1.25 -7.82 -0.13
N GLN A 310 2.53 -8.16 0.03
CA GLN A 310 3.01 -9.51 -0.23
C GLN A 310 2.40 -10.54 0.74
N LEU A 311 2.26 -10.23 2.02
CA LEU A 311 1.64 -11.12 3.01
C LEU A 311 0.21 -11.48 2.62
N VAL A 312 -0.58 -10.47 2.23
CA VAL A 312 -1.96 -10.68 1.75
C VAL A 312 -1.96 -11.56 0.49
N THR A 313 -0.97 -11.36 -0.39
CA THR A 313 -0.78 -12.20 -1.58
C THR A 313 -0.40 -13.64 -1.23
N GLU A 314 0.43 -13.87 -0.20
CA GLU A 314 0.75 -15.23 0.26
C GLU A 314 -0.47 -15.94 0.88
N ILE A 315 -1.33 -15.22 1.62
CA ILE A 315 -2.60 -15.76 2.12
C ILE A 315 -3.48 -16.20 0.95
N LYS A 316 -3.63 -15.36 -0.08
CA LYS A 316 -4.35 -15.68 -1.33
C LYS A 316 -3.77 -16.94 -1.98
N ILE A 317 -2.45 -17.03 -2.12
CA ILE A 317 -1.77 -18.19 -2.74
C ILE A 317 -1.99 -19.46 -1.91
N CYS A 318 -1.89 -19.37 -0.58
CA CYS A 318 -2.16 -20.50 0.30
C CYS A 318 -3.61 -20.98 0.16
N LEU A 319 -4.57 -20.05 0.14
CA LEU A 319 -5.98 -20.36 -0.05
C LEU A 319 -6.21 -21.08 -1.40
N ARG A 320 -5.66 -20.57 -2.49
CA ARG A 320 -5.76 -21.19 -3.83
C ARG A 320 -5.23 -22.62 -3.85
N ARG A 321 -4.15 -22.91 -3.12
CA ARG A 321 -3.56 -24.26 -3.01
C ARG A 321 -4.47 -25.25 -2.31
N ARG A 322 -5.36 -24.77 -1.43
CA ARG A 322 -6.35 -25.59 -0.72
C ARG A 322 -7.57 -25.89 -1.58
N ASN A 323 -7.74 -25.21 -2.72
CA ASN A 323 -8.84 -25.44 -3.63
C ASN A 323 -8.64 -26.76 -4.42
N PRO A 324 -9.48 -27.80 -4.21
CA PRO A 324 -9.34 -29.05 -4.94
C PRO A 324 -9.65 -28.92 -6.44
N ALA A 325 -10.35 -27.87 -6.85
CA ALA A 325 -10.72 -27.62 -8.25
C ALA A 325 -9.59 -26.96 -9.07
N VAL A 326 -8.55 -26.43 -8.42
CA VAL A 326 -7.42 -25.79 -9.09
C VAL A 326 -6.31 -26.82 -9.30
N PRO A 327 -5.73 -26.96 -10.52
CA PRO A 327 -4.58 -27.84 -10.75
C PRO A 327 -3.48 -27.54 -9.73
N LYS A 328 -2.88 -28.58 -9.13
CA LYS A 328 -1.84 -28.43 -8.11
C LYS A 328 -0.73 -27.51 -8.60
N LEU A 329 -0.78 -26.24 -8.18
CA LEU A 329 0.28 -25.27 -8.43
C LEU A 329 1.56 -25.72 -7.70
N PRO A 330 2.75 -25.35 -8.20
CA PRO A 330 4.00 -25.61 -7.50
C PRO A 330 3.92 -25.15 -6.05
N THR A 331 4.15 -26.08 -5.12
CA THR A 331 3.93 -25.96 -3.66
C THR A 331 5.01 -25.15 -2.94
N ARG A 332 5.62 -24.18 -3.62
CA ARG A 332 6.84 -23.52 -3.12
C ARG A 332 6.47 -22.33 -2.22
N PRO A 333 6.96 -22.25 -0.97
CA PRO A 333 6.92 -21.04 -0.16
C PRO A 333 7.51 -19.84 -0.90
N TYR A 334 7.19 -18.62 -0.43
CA TYR A 334 7.66 -17.36 -1.04
C TYR A 334 9.16 -17.40 -1.40
N ARG A 335 10.02 -17.78 -0.44
CA ARG A 335 11.47 -17.86 -0.64
C ARG A 335 11.87 -18.80 -1.77
N GLN A 336 11.26 -19.96 -1.86
CA GLN A 336 11.56 -20.94 -2.89
C GLN A 336 11.10 -20.47 -4.28
N ARG A 337 9.97 -19.76 -4.38
CA ARG A 337 9.53 -19.12 -5.64
C ARG A 337 10.52 -18.03 -6.05
N LEU A 338 10.94 -17.20 -5.11
CA LEU A 338 11.92 -16.15 -5.36
C LEU A 338 13.30 -16.69 -5.76
N GLY A 339 13.76 -17.77 -5.14
CA GLY A 339 14.99 -18.47 -5.54
C GLY A 339 14.87 -19.16 -6.90
N ALA A 340 13.70 -19.74 -7.21
CA ALA A 340 13.45 -20.36 -8.51
C ALA A 340 13.46 -19.33 -9.63
N TRP A 341 12.80 -18.18 -9.44
CA TRP A 341 12.88 -17.06 -10.37
C TRP A 341 14.33 -16.60 -10.56
N TRP A 342 15.07 -16.39 -9.47
CA TRP A 342 16.48 -15.97 -9.56
C TRP A 342 17.33 -16.97 -10.35
N ASN A 343 17.17 -18.27 -10.10
CA ASN A 343 17.94 -19.29 -10.79
C ASN A 343 17.58 -19.36 -12.27
N SER A 344 16.29 -19.28 -12.62
CA SER A 344 15.83 -19.20 -14.01
C SER A 344 16.40 -17.94 -14.69
N TRP A 345 16.14 -16.75 -14.14
CA TRP A 345 16.61 -15.49 -14.71
C TRP A 345 18.14 -15.41 -14.86
N SER A 346 18.89 -15.86 -13.85
CA SER A 346 20.35 -15.76 -13.86
C SER A 346 21.04 -16.77 -14.77
N HIS A 347 20.46 -17.97 -14.98
CA HIS A 347 21.07 -19.08 -15.74
C HIS A 347 20.44 -19.34 -17.12
N GLU A 348 19.16 -19.04 -17.34
CA GLU A 348 18.44 -19.30 -18.60
C GLU A 348 18.65 -18.19 -19.64
N SER A 349 19.21 -17.04 -19.23
CA SER A 349 19.54 -15.98 -20.17
C SER A 349 20.65 -16.42 -21.15
N HIS A 350 20.31 -16.63 -22.42
CA HIS A 350 21.27 -16.93 -23.48
C HIS A 350 22.32 -15.80 -23.64
N GLY A 351 23.59 -16.17 -23.79
CA GLY A 351 24.69 -15.26 -24.11
C GLY A 351 25.63 -14.94 -22.93
N THR A 352 26.74 -14.27 -23.23
CA THR A 352 27.69 -13.78 -22.22
C THR A 352 27.07 -12.66 -21.39
N LEU A 353 27.61 -12.38 -20.20
CA LEU A 353 27.18 -11.23 -19.41
C LEU A 353 27.23 -9.92 -20.23
N GLU A 354 28.30 -9.74 -21.01
CA GLU A 354 28.46 -8.56 -21.85
C GLU A 354 27.35 -8.43 -22.90
N GLN A 355 26.95 -9.54 -23.54
CA GLN A 355 25.84 -9.56 -24.49
C GLN A 355 24.51 -9.18 -23.81
N ARG A 356 24.26 -9.70 -22.61
CA ARG A 356 23.06 -9.35 -21.83
C ARG A 356 23.05 -7.88 -21.45
N GLN A 357 24.17 -7.36 -20.97
CA GLN A 357 24.33 -5.95 -20.60
C GLN A 357 24.10 -5.02 -21.78
N HIS A 358 24.62 -5.32 -22.97
CA HIS A 358 24.34 -4.53 -24.17
C HIS A 358 22.86 -4.61 -24.56
N ALA A 359 22.27 -5.81 -24.61
CA ALA A 359 20.87 -5.96 -24.97
C ALA A 359 19.92 -5.22 -24.00
N ASP A 360 20.20 -5.27 -22.69
CA ASP A 360 19.42 -4.57 -21.68
C ASP A 360 19.63 -3.05 -21.74
N HIS A 361 20.85 -2.60 -21.99
CA HIS A 361 21.16 -1.18 -22.22
C HIS A 361 20.40 -0.62 -23.42
N ASP A 362 20.44 -1.32 -24.56
CA ASP A 362 19.73 -0.90 -25.78
C ASP A 362 18.22 -0.87 -25.57
N ALA A 363 17.67 -1.85 -24.84
CA ALA A 363 16.26 -1.87 -24.48
C ALA A 363 15.88 -0.67 -23.58
N LEU A 364 16.71 -0.34 -22.59
CA LEU A 364 16.51 0.82 -21.73
C LEU A 364 16.65 2.14 -22.50
N ASP A 365 17.59 2.27 -23.43
CA ASP A 365 17.77 3.49 -24.23
C ASP A 365 16.56 3.70 -25.15
N ALA A 366 16.11 2.65 -25.84
CA ALA A 366 14.91 2.70 -26.66
C ALA A 366 13.67 3.09 -25.84
N ALA A 367 13.54 2.58 -24.61
CA ALA A 367 12.48 2.98 -23.70
C ALA A 367 12.63 4.45 -23.25
N LEU A 368 13.83 4.90 -22.94
CA LEU A 368 14.11 6.29 -22.56
C LEU A 368 13.70 7.27 -23.66
N GLN A 369 13.97 6.97 -24.93
CA GLN A 369 13.54 7.83 -26.06
C GLN A 369 12.01 7.96 -26.15
N ARG A 370 11.27 6.86 -25.93
CA ARG A 370 9.81 6.87 -25.87
C ARG A 370 9.30 7.69 -24.68
N ILE A 371 9.89 7.49 -23.51
CA ILE A 371 9.58 8.25 -22.28
C ILE A 371 9.81 9.76 -22.50
N ARG A 372 10.93 10.14 -23.11
CA ARG A 372 11.23 11.55 -23.42
C ARG A 372 10.16 12.18 -24.31
N THR A 373 9.70 11.43 -25.30
CA THR A 373 8.60 11.86 -26.19
C THR A 373 7.29 12.01 -25.41
N ALA A 374 6.90 10.99 -24.65
CA ALA A 374 5.65 10.97 -23.89
C ALA A 374 5.56 12.10 -22.84
N LEU A 375 6.67 12.42 -22.17
CA LEU A 375 6.75 13.52 -21.20
C LEU A 375 7.01 14.88 -21.84
N SER A 376 7.25 14.93 -23.16
CA SER A 376 7.66 16.15 -23.88
C SER A 376 8.90 16.80 -23.24
N VAL A 377 9.93 15.98 -23.01
CA VAL A 377 11.16 16.39 -22.34
C VAL A 377 11.98 17.30 -23.27
N PRO A 378 12.38 18.51 -22.82
CA PRO A 378 13.19 19.39 -23.64
C PRO A 378 14.60 18.83 -23.85
N HIS A 379 15.25 19.21 -24.96
CA HIS A 379 16.58 18.71 -25.31
C HIS A 379 17.63 18.99 -24.21
N GLY A 380 17.53 20.14 -23.53
CA GLY A 380 18.42 20.51 -22.42
C GLY A 380 18.10 19.85 -21.06
N GLU A 381 17.16 18.91 -20.98
CA GLU A 381 16.97 18.07 -19.80
C GLU A 381 17.59 16.70 -20.04
N LEU A 382 18.72 16.44 -19.37
CA LEU A 382 19.38 15.14 -19.40
C LEU A 382 18.67 14.19 -18.43
N MET A 383 18.40 12.98 -18.93
CA MET A 383 17.72 11.93 -18.19
C MET A 383 18.48 10.61 -18.35
N LYS A 384 18.33 9.71 -17.37
CA LYS A 384 18.78 8.32 -17.47
C LYS A 384 17.69 7.37 -16.99
N LEU A 385 17.73 6.14 -17.49
CA LEU A 385 16.90 5.04 -17.03
C LEU A 385 17.79 3.95 -16.45
N GLU A 386 17.42 3.43 -15.29
CA GLU A 386 18.19 2.43 -14.54
C GLU A 386 17.27 1.34 -14.00
N ILE A 387 17.75 0.10 -13.98
CA ILE A 387 17.01 -1.02 -13.39
C ILE A 387 17.83 -1.69 -12.30
N TRP A 388 17.22 -1.77 -11.12
CA TRP A 388 17.73 -2.46 -9.95
C TRP A 388 17.00 -3.79 -9.80
N VAL A 389 17.74 -4.89 -9.65
CA VAL A 389 17.17 -6.24 -9.60
C VAL A 389 17.64 -6.93 -8.32
N ARG A 390 16.77 -7.73 -7.69
CA ARG A 390 17.17 -8.57 -6.56
C ARG A 390 18.13 -9.64 -7.05
N ARG A 391 19.34 -9.65 -6.51
CA ARG A 391 20.35 -10.65 -6.83
C ARG A 391 20.62 -11.52 -5.62
N ASP A 392 20.62 -12.81 -5.88
CA ASP A 392 20.72 -13.83 -4.84
C ASP A 392 19.80 -13.52 -3.64
N PRO A 393 18.48 -13.51 -3.88
CA PRO A 393 17.51 -13.08 -2.87
C PRO A 393 17.44 -14.05 -1.69
N VAL A 394 17.96 -15.27 -1.85
CA VAL A 394 18.01 -16.30 -0.81
C VAL A 394 19.16 -16.03 0.16
N GLU A 395 20.28 -15.46 -0.29
CA GLU A 395 21.45 -15.27 0.57
C GLU A 395 21.69 -13.83 1.02
N THR A 396 21.41 -12.81 0.20
CA THR A 396 21.96 -11.47 0.46
C THR A 396 20.93 -10.39 0.80
N GLY A 397 19.67 -10.53 0.37
CA GLY A 397 18.64 -9.50 0.62
C GLY A 397 18.98 -8.12 0.02
N ARG A 398 19.66 -8.10 -1.14
CA ARG A 398 20.17 -6.88 -1.80
C ARG A 398 19.48 -6.59 -3.13
N LEU A 399 19.55 -5.33 -3.54
CA LEU A 399 19.28 -4.89 -4.91
C LEU A 399 20.59 -4.51 -5.60
N TRP A 400 20.71 -4.89 -6.86
CA TRP A 400 21.87 -4.59 -7.69
C TRP A 400 21.44 -3.73 -8.87
N LEU A 401 22.19 -2.68 -9.13
CA LEU A 401 22.04 -1.88 -10.34
C LEU A 401 22.51 -2.73 -11.52
N TRP A 402 21.53 -3.32 -12.22
CA TRP A 402 21.76 -4.30 -13.26
C TRP A 402 22.08 -3.65 -14.61
N ALA A 403 21.27 -2.69 -15.04
CA ALA A 403 21.45 -1.99 -16.33
C ALA A 403 21.14 -0.49 -16.19
N SER A 404 21.83 0.34 -16.98
CA SER A 404 21.66 1.80 -17.00
C SER A 404 21.90 2.33 -18.40
N THR A 405 21.14 3.36 -18.82
CA THR A 405 21.41 4.08 -20.07
C THR A 405 22.66 4.96 -19.97
N ALA A 406 23.22 5.17 -18.78
CA ALA A 406 24.40 6.00 -18.57
C ALA A 406 25.71 5.22 -18.55
N SER A 407 25.68 3.88 -18.41
CA SER A 407 26.89 3.06 -18.26
C SER A 407 26.63 1.61 -18.65
N LEU A 408 27.68 0.94 -19.17
CA LEU A 408 27.72 -0.49 -19.44
C LEU A 408 28.71 -1.16 -18.48
N TRP A 409 28.32 -2.24 -17.83
CA TRP A 409 29.21 -3.01 -16.95
C TRP A 409 29.74 -4.25 -17.66
N ARG A 410 31.07 -4.33 -17.81
CA ARG A 410 31.74 -5.53 -18.34
C ARG A 410 32.12 -6.54 -17.25
N ASN A 411 32.33 -6.07 -16.02
CA ASN A 411 32.61 -6.91 -14.85
C ASN A 411 31.45 -6.79 -13.85
N PRO A 412 30.78 -7.91 -13.49
CA PRO A 412 29.67 -7.87 -12.54
C PRO A 412 30.08 -7.47 -11.13
N GLU A 413 31.36 -7.56 -10.75
CA GLU A 413 31.86 -7.09 -9.45
C GLU A 413 31.88 -5.56 -9.33
N MET A 414 31.87 -4.85 -10.46
CA MET A 414 31.81 -3.38 -10.50
C MET A 414 30.38 -2.83 -10.48
N MET A 415 29.38 -3.71 -10.53
CA MET A 415 27.98 -3.29 -10.42
C MET A 415 27.69 -2.80 -9.01
N ARG A 416 26.98 -1.68 -8.92
CA ARG A 416 26.56 -1.15 -7.62
C ARG A 416 25.51 -2.06 -7.01
N TYR A 417 25.53 -2.18 -5.70
CA TYR A 417 24.51 -2.89 -4.94
C TYR A 417 24.19 -2.15 -3.65
N ALA A 418 23.02 -2.43 -3.10
CA ALA A 418 22.55 -1.87 -1.85
C ALA A 418 21.71 -2.90 -1.09
N GLU A 419 21.78 -2.86 0.24
CA GLU A 419 20.91 -3.65 1.10
C GLU A 419 19.47 -3.12 1.03
N ILE A 420 18.48 -4.01 1.11
CA ILE A 420 17.08 -3.60 1.16
C ILE A 420 16.79 -3.08 2.57
N VAL A 421 16.91 -1.77 2.73
CA VAL A 421 16.67 -1.02 3.96
C VAL A 421 15.89 0.26 3.66
N ALA A 422 15.00 0.67 4.57
CA ALA A 422 14.09 1.79 4.32
C ALA A 422 14.77 3.17 4.35
N ASP A 423 15.93 3.29 4.99
CA ASP A 423 16.75 4.50 5.06
C ASP A 423 17.92 4.51 4.07
N SER A 424 17.88 3.64 3.05
CA SER A 424 18.91 3.54 2.02
C SER A 424 19.23 4.88 1.36
N GLU A 425 20.51 5.07 1.05
CA GLU A 425 20.98 6.22 0.26
C GLU A 425 20.52 6.19 -1.22
N TYR A 426 19.92 5.08 -1.68
CA TYR A 426 19.42 4.95 -3.04
C TYR A 426 17.89 5.05 -3.08
N GLU A 427 17.37 5.99 -3.86
CA GLU A 427 15.94 6.22 -4.11
C GLU A 427 15.23 4.94 -4.60
N SER A 428 15.91 4.16 -5.44
CA SER A 428 15.39 2.89 -5.96
C SER A 428 15.12 1.89 -4.83
N VAL A 429 16.00 1.78 -3.85
CA VAL A 429 15.82 0.88 -2.70
C VAL A 429 14.68 1.38 -1.81
N ARG A 430 14.63 2.69 -1.54
CA ARG A 430 13.54 3.29 -0.75
C ARG A 430 12.18 3.05 -1.41
N ALA A 431 12.09 3.16 -2.74
CA ALA A 431 10.88 2.84 -3.49
C ALA A 431 10.51 1.35 -3.39
N PHE A 432 11.50 0.46 -3.45
CA PHE A 432 11.28 -0.98 -3.27
C PHE A 432 10.63 -1.27 -1.91
N CYS A 433 11.20 -0.71 -0.84
CA CYS A 433 10.65 -0.83 0.52
C CYS A 433 9.22 -0.27 0.60
N ALA A 434 8.99 0.90 0.00
CA ALA A 434 7.67 1.53 -0.05
C ALA A 434 6.62 0.71 -0.83
N GLY A 435 7.04 -0.12 -1.80
CA GLY A 435 6.13 -0.98 -2.56
C GLY A 435 5.20 -0.25 -3.54
N ARG A 436 5.46 1.04 -3.82
CA ARG A 436 4.71 1.87 -4.75
C ARG A 436 5.61 2.79 -5.59
N PRO A 437 5.13 3.33 -6.72
CA PRO A 437 5.84 4.38 -7.43
C PRO A 437 6.01 5.65 -6.58
N VAL A 438 7.22 6.22 -6.55
CA VAL A 438 7.53 7.43 -5.78
C VAL A 438 8.41 8.38 -6.59
N ILE A 439 8.16 9.68 -6.46
CA ILE A 439 9.08 10.73 -6.92
C ILE A 439 9.88 11.23 -5.73
N TYR A 440 11.19 11.00 -5.75
CA TYR A 440 12.13 11.55 -4.79
C TYR A 440 12.80 12.79 -5.41
N PRO A 441 12.60 13.98 -4.82
CA PRO A 441 13.48 15.10 -5.10
C PRO A 441 14.80 14.92 -4.32
N ASP A 442 15.91 15.35 -4.91
CA ASP A 442 17.12 15.65 -4.16
C ASP A 442 16.98 17.08 -3.64
N ASP A 443 16.52 17.23 -2.40
CA ASP A 443 16.24 18.54 -1.79
C ASP A 443 17.51 19.25 -1.28
N GLY A 444 18.70 18.70 -1.59
CA GLY A 444 19.97 19.20 -1.03
C GLY A 444 20.09 18.98 0.48
N ASP A 445 19.16 18.23 1.08
CA ASP A 445 19.23 17.84 2.49
C ASP A 445 20.22 16.68 2.62
N THR A 446 21.47 17.09 2.82
CA THR A 446 22.70 16.33 3.01
C THR A 446 22.59 15.23 4.07
N ARG A 447 21.90 14.12 3.78
CA ARG A 447 22.12 12.87 4.53
C ARG A 447 23.41 12.16 4.12
N ALA A 448 24.00 12.58 3.01
CA ALA A 448 25.42 12.42 2.70
C ALA A 448 25.82 13.66 1.91
N GLY A 449 27.01 14.23 2.12
CA GLY A 449 27.54 15.35 1.32
C GLY A 449 27.82 15.01 -0.16
N ARG A 450 26.91 14.26 -0.81
CA ARG A 450 26.95 13.93 -2.24
C ARG A 450 26.38 15.11 -3.01
N SER A 451 27.25 15.75 -3.79
CA SER A 451 26.82 16.46 -4.99
C SER A 451 26.41 15.41 -6.02
N ASP A 452 25.16 14.91 -5.95
CA ASP A 452 24.65 14.06 -7.01
C ASP A 452 24.27 14.92 -8.21
N ARG A 453 24.62 14.43 -9.40
CA ARG A 453 24.30 15.07 -10.67
C ARG A 453 22.80 14.99 -10.97
N TRP A 454 22.13 14.01 -10.39
CA TRP A 454 20.72 13.68 -10.62
C TRP A 454 19.86 14.19 -9.47
N LEU A 455 18.96 15.11 -9.77
CA LEU A 455 18.23 15.88 -8.76
C LEU A 455 16.78 15.43 -8.57
N THR A 456 16.24 14.61 -9.46
CA THR A 456 14.88 14.06 -9.34
C THR A 456 14.84 12.64 -9.84
N TYR A 457 14.22 11.75 -9.08
CA TYR A 457 14.04 10.35 -9.43
C TYR A 457 12.56 9.96 -9.38
N LEU A 458 12.05 9.35 -10.45
CA LEU A 458 10.83 8.56 -10.43
C LEU A 458 11.21 7.09 -10.34
N CYS A 459 10.89 6.44 -9.23
CA CYS A 459 11.21 5.04 -8.98
C CYS A 459 9.93 4.21 -8.96
N VAL A 460 9.93 3.09 -9.69
CA VAL A 460 8.76 2.22 -9.88
C VAL A 460 9.13 0.79 -9.49
N PRO A 461 8.58 0.25 -8.41
CA PRO A 461 8.76 -1.15 -8.05
C PRO A 461 8.17 -2.09 -9.10
N ILE A 462 8.94 -3.13 -9.41
CA ILE A 462 8.63 -4.14 -10.41
C ILE A 462 8.34 -5.46 -9.73
N ARG A 463 7.21 -6.05 -10.16
CA ARG A 463 6.69 -7.31 -9.68
C ARG A 463 6.53 -8.25 -10.85
N LEU A 464 6.85 -9.52 -10.62
CA LEU A 464 6.63 -10.59 -11.56
C LEU A 464 5.27 -11.22 -11.25
N ASP A 465 4.33 -11.11 -12.19
CA ASP A 465 3.04 -11.80 -12.12
C ASP A 465 3.21 -13.20 -12.75
N GLU A 466 3.37 -14.20 -11.89
CA GLU A 466 3.40 -15.61 -12.28
C GLU A 466 2.11 -16.31 -11.87
N ARG A 467 1.76 -17.38 -12.60
CA ARG A 467 0.70 -18.31 -12.17
C ARG A 467 0.95 -18.88 -10.76
N SER A 468 2.20 -18.98 -10.36
CA SER A 468 2.64 -19.48 -9.05
C SER A 468 2.47 -18.44 -7.92
N GLY A 469 2.21 -17.18 -8.27
CA GLY A 469 2.00 -16.05 -7.37
C GLY A 469 2.97 -14.89 -7.62
N ASP A 470 2.54 -13.68 -7.27
CA ASP A 470 3.30 -12.45 -7.54
C ASP A 470 4.58 -12.33 -6.69
N LEU A 471 5.66 -11.79 -7.26
CA LEU A 471 6.95 -11.59 -6.57
C LEU A 471 7.54 -10.19 -6.82
N PRO A 472 7.93 -9.43 -5.79
CA PRO A 472 8.69 -8.18 -5.94
C PRO A 472 10.17 -8.51 -6.21
N VAL A 473 10.64 -8.08 -7.37
CA VAL A 473 11.90 -8.54 -7.99
C VAL A 473 12.87 -7.42 -8.33
N GLY A 474 12.40 -6.17 -8.39
CA GLY A 474 13.29 -5.04 -8.69
C GLY A 474 12.60 -3.69 -8.66
N VAL A 475 13.30 -2.67 -9.13
CA VAL A 475 12.83 -1.29 -9.31
C VAL A 475 13.43 -0.71 -10.58
N ILE A 476 12.63 -0.03 -11.39
CA ILE A 476 13.12 0.79 -12.49
C ILE A 476 13.01 2.26 -12.11
N SER A 477 14.07 3.02 -12.39
CA SER A 477 14.24 4.40 -11.98
C SER A 477 14.54 5.29 -13.17
N LEU A 478 13.74 6.32 -13.34
CA LEU A 478 13.95 7.40 -14.29
C LEU A 478 14.50 8.60 -13.51
N ALA A 479 15.72 9.04 -13.84
CA ALA A 479 16.36 10.16 -13.18
C ALA A 479 16.49 11.36 -14.11
N SER A 480 16.39 12.58 -13.55
CA SER A 480 16.59 13.85 -14.25
C SER A 480 17.63 14.70 -13.53
N MET A 481 18.47 15.41 -14.30
CA MET A 481 19.40 16.40 -13.75
C MET A 481 18.72 17.69 -13.30
N ARG A 482 17.41 17.84 -13.53
CA ARG A 482 16.66 19.02 -13.09
C ARG A 482 16.03 18.79 -11.72
N PRO A 483 15.94 19.82 -10.87
CA PRO A 483 15.18 19.73 -9.63
C PRO A 483 13.70 19.50 -9.92
N LYS A 484 12.96 18.93 -8.96
CA LYS A 484 11.54 18.56 -9.11
C LYS A 484 10.67 19.72 -9.62
N SER A 485 11.00 20.96 -9.25
CA SER A 485 10.26 22.17 -9.65
C SER A 485 10.32 22.47 -11.15
N SER A 486 11.40 22.08 -11.84
CA SER A 486 11.61 22.37 -13.28
C SER A 486 11.76 21.11 -14.16
N SER A 487 11.81 19.94 -13.53
CA SER A 487 11.81 18.63 -14.19
C SER A 487 10.45 18.26 -14.77
N LYS A 488 10.45 17.45 -15.84
CA LYS A 488 9.22 16.81 -16.31
C LYS A 488 8.73 15.69 -15.39
N ILE A 489 9.59 15.21 -14.50
CA ILE A 489 9.24 14.30 -13.40
C ILE A 489 8.61 15.11 -12.26
N ASN A 490 7.30 15.36 -12.34
CA ASN A 490 6.58 16.16 -11.36
C ASN A 490 5.11 15.69 -11.23
N GLU A 491 4.56 15.72 -10.02
CA GLU A 491 3.15 15.41 -9.71
C GLU A 491 2.15 16.17 -10.60
N ARG A 492 2.47 17.39 -11.04
CA ARG A 492 1.64 18.18 -11.97
C ARG A 492 1.41 17.49 -13.32
N HIS A 493 2.29 16.57 -13.72
CA HIS A 493 2.17 15.78 -14.94
C HIS A 493 1.63 14.36 -14.66
N GLY A 494 0.95 14.14 -13.53
CA GLY A 494 0.58 12.82 -13.02
C GLY A 494 -0.08 11.88 -14.03
N ALA A 495 -0.97 12.38 -14.91
CA ALA A 495 -1.60 11.56 -15.96
C ALA A 495 -0.56 11.00 -16.95
N ARG A 496 0.36 11.86 -17.44
CA ARG A 496 1.44 11.43 -18.35
C ARG A 496 2.44 10.52 -17.65
N ILE A 497 2.72 10.77 -16.37
CA ILE A 497 3.55 9.90 -15.54
C ILE A 497 2.91 8.50 -15.43
N GLY A 498 1.60 8.43 -15.19
CA GLY A 498 0.86 7.17 -15.18
C GLY A 498 1.05 6.37 -16.49
N THR A 499 0.87 7.02 -17.64
CA THR A 499 1.12 6.42 -18.96
C THR A 499 2.56 5.93 -19.12
N VAL A 500 3.55 6.77 -18.76
CA VAL A 500 4.98 6.40 -18.83
C VAL A 500 5.31 5.18 -17.97
N ILE A 501 4.75 5.12 -16.76
CA ILE A 501 4.94 3.98 -15.86
C ILE A 501 4.39 2.72 -16.52
N ALA A 502 3.13 2.77 -16.96
CA ALA A 502 2.42 1.61 -17.50
C ALA A 502 3.00 1.12 -18.84
N GLU A 503 3.18 2.01 -19.81
CA GLU A 503 3.48 1.65 -21.20
C GLU A 503 4.98 1.51 -21.50
N HIS A 504 5.85 2.11 -20.68
CA HIS A 504 7.28 2.15 -20.99
C HIS A 504 8.14 1.58 -19.88
N MET A 505 8.02 2.09 -18.64
CA MET A 505 8.90 1.67 -17.54
C MET A 505 8.63 0.23 -17.11
N ARG A 506 7.36 -0.14 -16.87
CA ARG A 506 7.00 -1.53 -16.53
C ARG A 506 7.29 -2.48 -17.68
N ALA A 507 6.91 -2.10 -18.91
CA ALA A 507 7.12 -2.93 -20.10
C ALA A 507 8.61 -3.29 -20.33
N VAL A 508 9.54 -2.31 -20.25
CA VAL A 508 10.97 -2.60 -20.41
C VAL A 508 11.54 -3.38 -19.23
N ALA A 509 11.06 -3.11 -18.01
CA ALA A 509 11.51 -3.87 -16.85
C ALA A 509 11.07 -5.34 -16.92
N GLU A 510 9.85 -5.60 -17.37
CA GLU A 510 9.35 -6.96 -17.60
C GLU A 510 10.15 -7.67 -18.70
N LEU A 511 10.49 -6.98 -19.79
CA LEU A 511 11.37 -7.52 -20.83
C LEU A 511 12.74 -7.95 -20.29
N ILE A 512 13.28 -7.22 -19.32
CA ILE A 512 14.58 -7.52 -18.71
C ILE A 512 14.45 -8.66 -17.68
N ILE A 513 13.36 -8.69 -16.91
CA ILE A 513 13.19 -9.56 -15.74
C ILE A 513 12.52 -10.92 -16.06
N ARG A 514 11.79 -11.04 -17.18
CA ARG A 514 11.12 -12.28 -17.61
C ARG A 514 11.95 -13.15 -18.58
N LYS A 515 13.23 -12.83 -18.78
CA LYS A 515 14.12 -13.53 -19.73
C LYS A 515 14.38 -14.98 -19.35
#